data_AF-A0A958DV59-F1
#
_entry.id   AF-A0A958DV59-F1
#
_cell.length_a   1.000
_cell.length_b   1.000
_cell.length_c   1.000
_cell.angle_alpha   90.00
_cell.angle_beta   90.00
_cell.angle_gamma   90.00
#
_symmetry.space_group_name_H-M   'P 1'
#
loop_
_entity.id
_entity.type
_entity.pdbx_description
1 polymer ?
#
loop_
_entity_poly.entity_id
_entity_poly.type
_entity_poly.pdbx_seq_one_letter_code
_entity_poly.pdbx_strand_id
1 'polypeptide(L)'
;MLKKVTFIINPIFGINRSPAKIVHWIDDIWKNSGVEYEVLKTGHRSHGIELARNAAKSGSDMVVAVGGDGTINEIGQGLIGSQTALGVIPAGSGNGFARNMDIPLKQKLAIEALLKPQFHKIDVGKINKDYFFNVAGAGLDAVISDMFDGVKMRGPVPYFVIGVREFFR
;
A
#
# COMPACT_ATOMS: atom_id res chain seq x y z
N MET A 1 19.99 7.98 -9.72
CA MET A 1 19.03 9.01 -9.26
C MET A 1 17.68 8.70 -9.88
N LEU A 2 16.59 8.86 -9.12
CA LEU A 2 15.23 8.70 -9.64
C LEU A 2 14.99 9.76 -10.72
N LYS A 3 14.39 9.34 -11.85
CA LYS A 3 13.95 10.22 -12.94
C LYS A 3 12.43 10.30 -12.99
N LYS A 4 11.74 9.17 -12.76
CA LYS A 4 10.28 9.07 -12.84
C LYS A 4 9.67 8.28 -11.68
N VAL A 5 8.64 8.84 -11.05
CA VAL A 5 7.90 8.22 -9.93
C VAL A 5 6.40 8.27 -10.15
N THR A 6 5.72 7.14 -10.00
CA THR A 6 4.25 7.08 -10.13
C THR A 6 3.62 6.80 -8.78
N PHE A 7 2.80 7.72 -8.26
CA PHE A 7 2.01 7.51 -7.04
C PHE A 7 0.66 6.90 -7.40
N ILE A 8 0.29 5.77 -6.78
CA ILE A 8 -1.00 5.12 -6.98
C ILE A 8 -1.80 5.16 -5.68
N ILE A 9 -2.94 5.84 -5.72
CA ILE A 9 -3.77 6.13 -4.56
C ILE A 9 -5.06 5.32 -4.61
N ASN A 10 -5.36 4.59 -3.54
CA ASN A 10 -6.69 4.01 -3.34
C ASN A 10 -7.62 5.04 -2.68
N PRO A 11 -8.61 5.64 -3.38
CA PRO A 11 -9.40 6.72 -2.79
C PRO A 11 -10.26 6.31 -1.58
N ILE A 12 -10.43 5.00 -1.32
CA ILE A 12 -11.32 4.46 -0.29
C ILE A 12 -10.55 4.09 1.01
N PHE A 13 -9.25 4.42 1.16
CA PHE A 13 -8.53 4.08 2.40
C PHE A 13 -8.95 4.93 3.61
N GLY A 14 -9.13 4.27 4.77
CA GLY A 14 -9.17 4.88 6.11
C GLY A 14 -10.38 5.78 6.43
N ILE A 15 -11.03 5.53 7.58
CA ILE A 15 -12.30 6.19 7.99
C ILE A 15 -12.20 7.72 8.21
N ASN A 16 -11.01 8.34 8.20
CA ASN A 16 -10.83 9.78 8.49
C ASN A 16 -9.68 10.41 7.69
N ARG A 17 -9.38 9.92 6.48
CA ARG A 17 -8.26 10.45 5.69
C ARG A 17 -8.78 11.05 4.38
N SER A 18 -8.26 12.22 4.02
CA SER A 18 -8.59 12.89 2.76
C SER A 18 -7.52 12.55 1.73
N PRO A 19 -7.84 11.77 0.67
CA PRO A 19 -6.92 11.55 -0.44
C PRO A 19 -6.44 12.86 -1.05
N ALA A 20 -7.31 13.87 -1.16
CA ALA A 20 -6.95 15.19 -1.68
C ALA A 20 -5.84 15.87 -0.86
N LYS A 21 -5.84 15.69 0.47
CA LYS A 21 -4.78 16.22 1.33
C LYS A 21 -3.43 15.55 1.07
N ILE A 22 -3.43 14.24 0.80
CA ILE A 22 -2.20 13.52 0.48
C ILE A 22 -1.67 13.93 -0.90
N VAL A 23 -2.55 14.07 -1.90
CA VAL A 23 -2.17 14.61 -3.21
C VAL A 23 -1.54 15.99 -3.07
N HIS A 24 -2.17 16.90 -2.32
CA HIS A 24 -1.63 18.22 -2.07
C HIS A 24 -0.24 18.19 -1.42
N TRP A 25 -0.02 17.30 -0.45
CA TRP A 25 1.31 17.12 0.14
C TRP A 25 2.34 16.54 -0.83
N ILE A 26 1.95 15.59 -1.68
CA ILE A 26 2.81 15.06 -2.73
C ILE A 26 3.22 16.23 -3.64
N ASP A 27 2.26 17.00 -4.13
CA ASP A 27 2.52 18.13 -5.03
C ASP A 27 3.45 19.15 -4.39
N ASP A 28 3.18 19.55 -3.14
CA ASP A 28 3.99 20.54 -2.44
C ASP A 28 5.43 20.09 -2.19
N ILE A 29 5.64 18.81 -1.90
CA ILE A 29 6.96 18.26 -1.58
C ILE A 29 7.73 17.91 -2.86
N TRP A 30 7.05 17.38 -3.88
CA TRP A 30 7.69 16.81 -5.07
C TRP A 30 7.79 17.77 -6.27
N LYS A 31 7.01 18.85 -6.34
CA LYS A 31 7.06 19.82 -7.45
C LYS A 31 8.46 20.36 -7.76
N ASN A 32 9.30 20.53 -6.74
CA ASN A 32 10.65 21.08 -6.87
C ASN A 32 11.74 20.01 -6.68
N SER A 33 11.39 18.72 -6.71
CA SER A 33 12.33 17.61 -6.50
C SER A 33 13.29 17.39 -7.69
N GLY A 34 12.95 17.90 -8.86
CA GLY A 34 13.65 17.60 -10.12
C GLY A 34 13.35 16.20 -10.67
N VAL A 35 12.38 15.48 -10.10
CA VAL A 35 11.93 14.15 -10.52
C VAL A 35 10.56 14.30 -11.20
N GLU A 36 10.38 13.69 -12.36
CA GLU A 36 9.06 13.59 -12.99
C GLU A 36 8.16 12.72 -12.11
N TYR A 37 6.97 13.20 -11.79
CA TYR A 37 6.01 12.38 -11.06
C TYR A 37 4.58 12.56 -11.56
N GLU A 38 3.77 11.53 -11.33
CA GLU A 38 2.35 11.54 -11.61
C GLU A 38 1.57 10.89 -10.46
N VAL A 39 0.28 11.22 -10.37
CA VAL A 39 -0.61 10.66 -9.36
C VAL A 39 -1.80 9.99 -10.05
N LEU A 40 -1.91 8.68 -9.87
CA LEU A 40 -2.99 7.85 -10.39
C LEU A 40 -3.91 7.41 -9.25
N LYS A 41 -5.19 7.19 -9.57
CA LYS A 41 -6.19 6.70 -8.61
C LYS A 41 -6.73 5.35 -9.05
N THR A 42 -6.86 4.41 -8.12
CA THR A 42 -7.53 3.14 -8.41
C THR A 42 -9.05 3.36 -8.55
N GLY A 43 -9.69 2.73 -9.53
CA GLY A 43 -11.15 2.84 -9.73
C GLY A 43 -11.94 1.66 -9.18
N HIS A 44 -11.30 0.49 -9.04
CA HIS A 44 -11.92 -0.74 -8.56
C HIS A 44 -10.89 -1.64 -7.88
N ARG A 45 -11.36 -2.72 -7.24
CA ARG A 45 -10.50 -3.76 -6.65
C ARG A 45 -9.54 -4.31 -7.69
N SER A 46 -8.29 -4.56 -7.30
CA SER A 46 -7.21 -5.07 -8.16
C SER A 46 -6.74 -4.13 -9.28
N HIS A 47 -7.31 -2.92 -9.44
CA HIS A 47 -6.84 -1.96 -10.44
C HIS A 47 -5.39 -1.51 -10.17
N GLY A 48 -4.95 -1.54 -8.90
CA GLY A 48 -3.58 -1.20 -8.53
C GLY A 48 -2.53 -2.08 -9.22
N ILE A 49 -2.84 -3.36 -9.48
CA ILE A 49 -1.94 -4.30 -10.18
C ILE A 49 -1.67 -3.81 -11.60
N GLU A 50 -2.74 -3.42 -12.32
CA GLU A 50 -2.66 -2.97 -13.70
C GLU A 50 -1.89 -1.64 -13.80
N LEU A 51 -2.25 -0.66 -12.98
CA LEU A 51 -1.60 0.64 -12.95
C LEU A 51 -0.09 0.51 -12.65
N ALA A 52 0.27 -0.30 -11.66
CA ALA A 52 1.67 -0.52 -11.28
C ALA A 52 2.45 -1.20 -12.41
N ARG A 53 1.88 -2.21 -13.05
CA ARG A 53 2.49 -2.89 -14.20
C ARG A 53 2.69 -1.95 -15.38
N ASN A 54 1.71 -1.10 -15.66
CA ASN A 54 1.79 -0.13 -16.75
C ASN A 54 2.83 0.95 -16.46
N ALA A 55 2.90 1.46 -15.23
CA ALA A 55 3.92 2.41 -14.80
C ALA A 55 5.34 1.82 -14.92
N ALA A 56 5.54 0.57 -14.48
CA ALA A 56 6.81 -0.13 -14.63
C ALA A 56 7.22 -0.28 -16.11
N LYS A 57 6.29 -0.67 -16.98
CA LYS A 57 6.52 -0.73 -18.44
C LYS A 57 6.82 0.63 -19.06
N SER A 58 6.27 1.69 -18.48
CA SER A 58 6.46 3.08 -18.94
C SER A 58 7.75 3.70 -18.39
N GLY A 59 8.59 2.92 -17.71
CA GLY A 59 9.91 3.33 -17.25
C GLY A 59 9.91 4.09 -15.93
N SER A 60 8.86 3.97 -15.10
CA SER A 60 8.91 4.50 -13.74
C SER A 60 10.00 3.78 -12.94
N ASP A 61 10.87 4.54 -12.29
CA ASP A 61 11.92 4.01 -11.42
C ASP A 61 11.34 3.52 -10.08
N MET A 62 10.25 4.16 -9.64
CA MET A 62 9.53 3.81 -8.42
C MET A 62 8.02 3.98 -8.62
N VAL A 63 7.26 3.02 -8.10
CA VAL A 63 5.81 3.11 -7.97
C VAL A 63 5.45 3.12 -6.49
N VAL A 64 4.76 4.17 -6.05
CA VAL A 64 4.44 4.40 -4.64
C VAL A 64 2.99 4.03 -4.35
N ALA A 65 2.80 3.03 -3.48
CA ALA A 65 1.50 2.64 -2.98
C ALA A 65 1.01 3.58 -1.87
N VAL A 66 -0.10 4.28 -2.11
CA VAL A 66 -0.74 5.15 -1.10
C VAL A 66 -2.03 4.48 -0.63
N GLY A 67 -1.97 3.83 0.53
CA GLY A 67 -3.08 3.04 1.03
C GLY A 67 -2.72 2.15 2.22
N GLY A 68 -3.58 1.16 2.50
CA GLY A 68 -3.31 0.12 3.48
C GLY A 68 -2.61 -1.10 2.88
N ASP A 69 -2.46 -2.16 3.68
CA ASP A 69 -1.73 -3.37 3.29
C ASP A 69 -2.29 -4.04 2.02
N GLY A 70 -3.60 -4.01 1.80
CA GLY A 70 -4.20 -4.51 0.55
C GLY A 70 -3.78 -3.72 -0.70
N THR A 71 -3.69 -2.39 -0.60
CA THR A 71 -3.22 -1.55 -1.71
C THR A 71 -1.73 -1.76 -1.99
N ILE A 72 -0.92 -1.91 -0.94
CA ILE A 72 0.50 -2.25 -1.04
C ILE A 72 0.66 -3.61 -1.73
N ASN A 73 -0.14 -4.60 -1.34
CA ASN A 73 -0.12 -5.93 -1.94
C ASN A 73 -0.48 -5.90 -3.43
N GLU A 74 -1.59 -5.25 -3.82
CA GLU A 74 -1.99 -5.12 -5.23
C GLU A 74 -0.89 -4.46 -6.08
N ILE A 75 -0.35 -3.33 -5.62
CA ILE A 75 0.67 -2.60 -6.37
C ILE A 75 1.96 -3.39 -6.43
N GLY A 76 2.41 -3.97 -5.31
CA GLY A 76 3.59 -4.83 -5.25
C GLY A 76 3.50 -5.99 -6.25
N GLN A 77 2.34 -6.63 -6.38
CA GLN A 77 2.09 -7.68 -7.37
C GLN A 77 2.31 -7.22 -8.81
N GLY A 78 1.91 -5.99 -9.13
CA GLY A 78 2.10 -5.40 -10.45
C GLY A 78 3.58 -5.18 -10.81
N LEU A 79 4.46 -5.09 -9.82
CA LEU A 79 5.89 -4.82 -9.97
C LEU A 79 6.78 -6.07 -9.98
N ILE A 80 6.23 -7.24 -9.65
CA ILE A 80 7.00 -8.50 -9.62
C ILE A 80 7.66 -8.74 -10.98
N GLY A 81 8.96 -9.00 -10.98
CA GLY A 81 9.76 -9.23 -12.18
C GLY A 81 10.18 -7.95 -12.92
N SER A 82 9.84 -6.77 -12.40
CA SER A 82 10.35 -5.49 -12.89
C SER A 82 11.52 -4.98 -12.03
N GLN A 83 12.27 -4.01 -12.56
CA GLN A 83 13.30 -3.28 -11.80
C GLN A 83 12.74 -2.04 -11.09
N THR A 84 11.45 -1.76 -11.21
CA THR A 84 10.76 -0.63 -10.58
C THR A 84 10.62 -0.90 -9.08
N ALA A 85 11.10 0.03 -8.26
CA ALA A 85 10.99 -0.07 -6.81
C ALA A 85 9.56 0.16 -6.31
N LEU A 86 9.18 -0.54 -5.25
CA LEU A 86 7.95 -0.28 -4.50
C LEU A 86 8.22 0.78 -3.41
N GLY A 87 7.55 1.91 -3.50
CA GLY A 87 7.44 2.88 -2.41
C GLY A 87 6.11 2.74 -1.66
N VAL A 88 6.03 3.24 -0.43
CA VAL A 88 4.81 3.10 0.39
C VAL A 88 4.54 4.39 1.17
N ILE A 89 3.29 4.86 1.11
CA ILE A 89 2.74 5.90 1.98
C ILE A 89 1.58 5.27 2.76
N PRO A 90 1.75 5.00 4.07
CA PRO A 90 0.76 4.28 4.85
C PRO A 90 -0.48 5.12 5.12
N ALA A 91 -1.63 4.63 4.67
CA ALA A 91 -2.93 5.28 4.84
C ALA A 91 -4.06 4.31 5.25
N GLY A 92 -3.73 3.07 5.61
CA GLY A 92 -4.64 2.10 6.21
C GLY A 92 -4.75 2.21 7.75
N SER A 93 -5.55 1.32 8.33
CA SER A 93 -5.74 1.20 9.79
C SER A 93 -4.61 0.41 10.48
N GLY A 94 -4.16 -0.70 9.87
CA GLY A 94 -3.09 -1.55 10.41
C GLY A 94 -1.70 -1.12 9.99
N ASN A 95 -1.47 -1.00 8.68
CA ASN A 95 -0.19 -0.66 8.05
C ASN A 95 0.94 -1.61 8.50
N GLY A 96 0.64 -2.90 8.56
CA GLY A 96 1.59 -3.92 9.05
C GLY A 96 2.88 -3.93 8.23
N PHE A 97 2.78 -3.83 6.90
CA PHE A 97 3.95 -3.78 6.02
C PHE A 97 4.83 -2.56 6.32
N ALA A 98 4.22 -1.38 6.45
CA ALA A 98 4.95 -0.14 6.72
C ALA A 98 5.67 -0.19 8.08
N ARG A 99 5.06 -0.81 9.10
CA ARG A 99 5.69 -1.01 10.41
C ARG A 99 6.90 -1.93 10.35
N ASN A 100 6.78 -3.05 9.62
CA ASN A 100 7.86 -4.03 9.51
C ASN A 100 9.07 -3.52 8.71
N MET A 101 8.84 -2.54 7.83
CA MET A 101 9.87 -1.93 6.98
C MET A 101 10.35 -0.57 7.50
N ASP A 102 10.02 -0.22 8.76
CA ASP A 102 10.36 1.06 9.40
C ASP A 102 9.97 2.31 8.60
N ILE A 103 8.88 2.22 7.82
CA ILE A 103 8.35 3.33 7.05
C ILE A 103 7.59 4.29 7.99
N PRO A 104 7.83 5.61 7.92
CA PRO A 104 7.11 6.58 8.75
C PRO A 104 5.59 6.47 8.61
N LEU A 105 4.89 6.32 9.74
CA LEU A 105 3.41 6.19 9.74
C LEU A 105 2.67 7.50 9.49
N LYS A 106 3.35 8.65 9.66
CA LYS A 106 2.84 9.97 9.29
C LYS A 106 3.07 10.17 7.80
N GLN A 107 2.01 10.37 7.02
CA GLN A 107 2.11 10.37 5.56
C GLN A 107 3.03 11.45 5.02
N LYS A 108 3.01 12.66 5.61
CA LYS A 108 3.92 13.74 5.19
C LYS A 108 5.39 13.32 5.32
N LEU A 109 5.75 12.66 6.43
CA LEU A 109 7.11 12.16 6.63
C LEU A 109 7.45 11.02 5.66
N ALA A 110 6.49 10.14 5.35
CA ALA A 110 6.70 9.09 4.35
C ALA A 110 6.91 9.68 2.94
N ILE A 111 6.15 10.71 2.56
CA ILE A 111 6.31 11.44 1.29
C ILE A 111 7.70 12.09 1.20
N GLU A 112 8.16 12.73 2.29
CA GLU A 112 9.48 13.36 2.37
C GLU A 112 10.60 12.32 2.29
N ALA A 113 10.46 11.17 2.96
CA ALA A 113 11.46 10.10 2.95
C ALA A 113 11.70 9.53 1.54
N LEU A 114 10.68 9.52 0.68
CA LEU A 114 10.78 9.01 -0.68
C LEU A 114 11.61 9.91 -1.62
N LEU A 115 11.90 11.16 -1.25
CA LEU A 115 12.80 12.04 -2.03
C LEU A 115 14.25 11.55 -2.00
N LYS A 116 14.65 10.87 -0.92
CA LYS A 116 15.99 10.30 -0.74
C LYS A 116 15.83 8.84 -0.29
N PRO A 117 15.33 7.98 -1.19
CA PRO A 117 14.96 6.63 -0.82
C PRO A 117 16.19 5.77 -0.54
N GLN A 118 16.02 4.81 0.37
CA GLN A 118 16.94 3.69 0.55
C GLN A 118 16.31 2.44 -0.06
N PHE A 119 16.98 1.86 -1.04
CA PHE A 119 16.49 0.67 -1.73
C PHE A 119 16.94 -0.59 -1.01
N HIS A 120 15.98 -1.48 -0.75
CA HIS A 120 16.22 -2.78 -0.16
C HIS A 120 15.58 -3.84 -1.05
N LYS A 121 16.23 -5.00 -1.16
CA LYS A 121 15.58 -6.18 -1.73
C LYS A 121 14.66 -6.77 -0.68
N ILE A 122 13.45 -7.13 -1.09
CA ILE A 122 12.49 -7.85 -0.26
C ILE A 122 12.10 -9.14 -0.97
N ASP A 123 11.87 -10.18 -0.19
CA ASP A 123 11.30 -11.42 -0.70
C ASP A 123 9.79 -11.26 -0.88
N VAL A 124 9.21 -12.05 -1.80
CA VAL A 124 7.78 -12.13 -2.00
C VAL A 124 7.33 -13.57 -1.80
N GLY A 125 6.31 -13.76 -0.96
CA GLY A 125 5.68 -15.05 -0.77
C GLY A 125 4.70 -15.37 -1.89
N LYS A 126 4.59 -16.65 -2.25
CA LYS A 126 3.60 -17.13 -3.22
C LYS A 126 2.93 -18.39 -2.71
N ILE A 127 1.59 -18.39 -2.66
CA ILE A 127 0.77 -19.57 -2.40
C ILE A 127 -0.12 -19.78 -3.62
N ASN A 128 0.01 -20.94 -4.25
CA ASN A 128 -0.66 -21.24 -5.52
C ASN A 128 -0.36 -20.16 -6.58
N LYS A 129 -1.37 -19.38 -6.97
CA LYS A 129 -1.27 -18.30 -7.95
C LYS A 129 -1.17 -16.91 -7.33
N ASP A 130 -1.35 -16.80 -6.02
CA ASP A 130 -1.50 -15.54 -5.29
C ASP A 130 -0.20 -15.18 -4.55
N TYR A 131 0.16 -13.90 -4.59
CA TYR A 131 1.36 -13.38 -3.95
C TYR A 131 1.02 -12.59 -2.68
N PHE A 132 1.92 -12.65 -1.69
CA PHE A 132 1.83 -11.89 -0.46
C PHE A 132 3.17 -11.26 -0.07
N PHE A 133 3.10 -10.06 0.49
CA PHE A 133 4.25 -9.22 0.84
C PHE A 133 4.44 -9.05 2.35
N ASN A 134 3.49 -9.52 3.17
CA ASN A 134 3.57 -9.36 4.62
C ASN A 134 3.24 -10.68 5.33
N VAL A 135 1.99 -11.14 5.24
CA VAL A 135 1.55 -12.36 5.92
C VAL A 135 0.49 -13.07 5.09
N ALA A 136 0.48 -14.40 5.19
CA ALA A 136 -0.61 -15.25 4.74
C ALA A 136 -1.03 -16.15 5.91
N GLY A 137 -2.32 -16.24 6.19
CA GLY A 137 -2.88 -17.00 7.30
C GLY A 137 -3.91 -18.03 6.83
N ALA A 138 -4.12 -19.07 7.64
CA ALA A 138 -5.14 -20.10 7.44
C ALA A 138 -5.83 -20.44 8.77
N GLY A 139 -7.03 -20.99 8.71
CA GLY A 139 -7.83 -21.31 9.91
C GLY A 139 -8.50 -20.08 10.51
N LEU A 140 -8.45 -19.94 11.84
CA LEU A 140 -9.18 -18.91 12.58
C LEU A 140 -8.85 -17.47 12.14
N ASP A 141 -7.58 -17.18 11.86
CA ASP A 141 -7.14 -15.84 11.42
C ASP A 141 -7.74 -15.47 10.05
N ALA A 142 -7.82 -16.44 9.13
CA ALA A 142 -8.44 -16.23 7.82
C ALA A 142 -9.96 -15.98 7.95
N VAL A 143 -10.64 -16.69 8.84
CA VAL A 143 -12.07 -16.50 9.13
C VAL A 143 -12.34 -15.11 9.72
N ILE A 144 -11.50 -14.66 10.65
CA ILE A 144 -11.61 -13.32 11.23
C ILE A 144 -11.37 -12.25 10.16
N SER A 145 -10.35 -12.41 9.32
CA SER A 145 -10.03 -11.47 8.24
C SER A 145 -11.16 -11.38 7.19
N ASP A 146 -11.77 -12.51 6.81
CA ASP A 146 -12.88 -12.55 5.85
C ASP A 146 -14.12 -11.83 6.39
N MET A 147 -14.49 -12.08 7.65
CA MET A 147 -15.59 -11.35 8.27
C MET A 147 -15.31 -9.86 8.43
N PHE A 148 -14.05 -9.49 8.53
CA PHE A 148 -13.63 -8.09 8.63
C PHE A 148 -13.93 -7.26 7.38
N ASP A 149 -13.93 -7.89 6.20
CA ASP A 149 -14.26 -7.22 4.94
C ASP A 149 -15.73 -6.75 4.92
N GLY A 150 -16.62 -7.42 5.66
CA GLY A 150 -18.04 -7.07 5.81
C GLY A 150 -18.33 -5.97 6.85
N VAL A 151 -17.36 -5.61 7.70
CA VAL A 151 -17.58 -4.65 8.80
C VAL A 151 -17.22 -3.23 8.37
N LYS A 152 -18.21 -2.33 8.41
CA LYS A 152 -18.02 -0.90 8.06
C LYS A 152 -17.05 -0.17 9.00
N MET A 153 -16.91 -0.62 10.24
CA MET A 153 -16.01 -0.04 11.24
C MET A 153 -14.64 -0.73 11.22
N ARG A 154 -13.57 0.05 11.01
CA ARG A 154 -12.19 -0.45 11.00
C ARG A 154 -11.46 -0.10 12.30
N GLY A 155 -10.57 -0.97 12.75
CA GLY A 155 -9.73 -0.75 13.94
C GLY A 155 -9.57 -1.99 14.80
N PRO A 156 -8.86 -1.90 15.94
CA PRO A 156 -8.58 -3.04 16.81
C PRO A 156 -9.83 -3.58 17.52
N VAL A 157 -10.82 -2.72 17.80
CA VAL A 157 -12.03 -3.09 18.54
C VAL A 157 -12.88 -4.15 17.82
N PRO A 158 -13.29 -3.96 16.55
CA PRO A 158 -14.02 -5.02 15.87
C PRO A 158 -13.15 -6.29 15.70
N TYR A 159 -11.81 -6.18 15.64
CA TYR A 159 -10.87 -7.31 15.49
C TYR A 159 -10.93 -8.19 16.73
N PHE A 160 -10.90 -7.55 17.90
CA PHE A 160 -11.06 -8.23 19.18
C PHE A 160 -12.44 -8.89 19.32
N VAL A 161 -13.53 -8.17 19.01
CA VAL A 161 -14.90 -8.70 19.16
C VAL A 161 -15.14 -9.91 18.27
N ILE A 162 -14.75 -9.82 16.99
CA ILE A 162 -14.88 -10.93 16.05
C ILE A 162 -13.99 -12.10 16.48
N GLY A 163 -12.75 -11.82 16.90
CA GLY A 163 -11.82 -12.85 17.36
C GLY A 163 -12.34 -13.64 18.55
N VAL A 164 -12.87 -12.96 19.58
CA VAL A 164 -13.47 -13.63 20.74
C VAL A 164 -14.69 -14.45 20.34
N ARG A 165 -15.56 -13.91 19.47
CA ARG A 165 -16.79 -14.61 19.05
C ARG A 165 -16.49 -15.93 18.34
N GLU A 166 -15.53 -15.95 17.41
CA GLU A 166 -15.22 -17.18 16.68
C GLU A 166 -14.33 -18.15 17.46
N PHE A 167 -13.54 -17.67 18.42
CA PHE A 167 -12.75 -18.57 19.26
C PHE A 167 -13.62 -19.49 20.14
N PHE A 168 -14.79 -19.01 20.56
CA PHE A 168 -15.71 -19.76 21.43
C PHE A 168 -16.87 -20.43 20.68
N ARG A 169 -16.77 -20.51 19.34
CA ARG A 169 -17.78 -21.12 18.49
C ARG A 169 -17.42 -22.56 18.14
#